data_AF-A0A813I962-F1
#
_entry.id   AF-A0A813I962-F1
#
_cell.length_a   1.000
_cell.length_b   1.000
_cell.length_c   1.000
_cell.angle_alpha   90.00
_cell.angle_beta   90.00
_cell.angle_gamma   90.00
#
_symmetry.space_group_name_H-M   'P 1'
#
loop_
_entity.id
_entity.type
_entity.pdbx_description
1 polymer ?
#
loop_
_entity_poly.entity_id
_entity_poly.type
_entity_poly.pdbx_seq_one_letter_code
_entity_poly.pdbx_strand_id
1 'polypeptide(L)'
;MSSVSGGSWFISELAFSSTFESIIQGIAESPEQGFNIYNEQWIARFIAGLAPPQKQLLQSLHASVLKQASVGGTRKKGWYPGWLAEIILEVGFCIGPGTWSLFVNGMLQSTANISGSVRLGSAVNAWAQRKTWLAGVSLGTPGGLGEGTCASSPTPKSCLGNLVGGDSVNIYRDTNGTTKYHGTAPDLETQPSWTPAKFSIALGSGTESSSPRPFCVTCDNMTLSYQHTQSNRPGADLHATSPPLGPMDAYGQNAGRLPLNAVVGSSSAFLGVLLQVGFGDGATSKLLVGALLWAVDQVFTLPPDFRNAVEKNLNSLLTSDVALWGTSKTDGSAFSEGLSLRQSLVSQNGSATQPLLDQMAQVSLHALADGAVTDNTGIAHAVSAGAATIVAFMDSYDLWGLFAVFSPKIHNPVTCPDDPITGVLCPKDFCLLCTLKLQIFSQAYQVAQANFERTAWNLKVADSSAKFLSNIRVGTINATTIENRAFGIAAGQAITLHVVFVDSPLSMGGYSYQDYARLVQAIVDTARNEVNREPVKQILQWLGHLQPESGHPAEPERKKPCHRH
;
A
#
# COMPACT_ATOMS: atom_id res chain seq x y z
N MET A 1 14.13 8.06 -2.06
CA MET A 1 13.52 6.72 -1.85
C MET A 1 12.02 6.92 -1.84
N SER A 2 11.29 6.09 -2.55
CA SER A 2 9.82 6.10 -2.58
C SER A 2 9.33 4.75 -2.10
N SER A 3 8.30 4.72 -1.27
CA SER A 3 7.70 3.48 -0.76
C SER A 3 6.20 3.59 -0.60
N VAL A 4 5.54 2.45 -0.67
CA VAL A 4 4.09 2.29 -0.57
C VAL A 4 3.80 1.00 0.19
N SER A 5 2.73 0.96 0.95
CA SER A 5 2.26 -0.23 1.67
C SER A 5 3.34 -0.91 2.51
N GLY A 6 3.52 -2.23 2.38
CA GLY A 6 4.58 -2.99 3.06
C GLY A 6 6.00 -2.45 2.81
N GLY A 7 6.25 -1.79 1.67
CA GLY A 7 7.51 -1.10 1.43
C GLY A 7 7.77 0.04 2.42
N SER A 8 6.71 0.73 2.86
CA SER A 8 6.82 1.77 3.90
C SER A 8 7.09 1.19 5.28
N TRP A 9 6.61 -0.03 5.57
CA TRP A 9 7.00 -0.78 6.77
C TRP A 9 8.50 -1.03 6.73
N PHE A 10 8.97 -1.69 5.67
CA PHE A 10 10.37 -2.05 5.50
C PHE A 10 11.33 -0.84 5.59
N ILE A 11 11.04 0.26 4.87
CA ILE A 11 11.89 1.45 4.91
C ILE A 11 11.89 2.09 6.31
N SER A 12 10.74 2.11 7.00
CA SER A 12 10.68 2.66 8.35
C SER A 12 11.50 1.83 9.35
N GLU A 13 11.44 0.51 9.27
CA GLU A 13 12.26 -0.38 10.10
C GLU A 13 13.74 -0.22 9.78
N LEU A 14 14.12 -0.24 8.49
CA LEU A 14 15.53 -0.15 8.07
C LEU A 14 16.17 1.21 8.33
N ALA A 15 15.40 2.29 8.27
CA ALA A 15 15.92 3.63 8.52
C ALA A 15 15.90 4.02 10.00
N PHE A 16 14.88 3.63 10.78
CA PHE A 16 14.69 4.12 12.16
C PHE A 16 15.05 3.10 13.24
N SER A 17 15.40 1.87 12.89
CA SER A 17 15.75 0.84 13.87
C SER A 17 17.14 0.26 13.64
N SER A 18 18.01 0.43 14.64
CA SER A 18 19.27 -0.30 14.72
C SER A 18 19.05 -1.81 14.92
N THR A 19 17.94 -2.20 15.56
CA THR A 19 17.57 -3.61 15.73
C THR A 19 17.29 -4.26 14.38
N PHE A 20 16.46 -3.65 13.54
CA PHE A 20 16.15 -4.20 12.23
C PHE A 20 17.35 -4.13 11.28
N GLU A 21 18.14 -3.04 11.32
CA GLU A 21 19.41 -2.98 10.59
C GLU A 21 20.35 -4.13 10.97
N SER A 22 20.47 -4.46 12.27
CA SER A 22 21.26 -5.60 12.74
C SER A 22 20.73 -6.95 12.24
N ILE A 23 19.41 -7.11 12.07
CA ILE A 23 18.83 -8.31 11.45
C ILE A 23 19.33 -8.42 10.01
N ILE A 24 19.20 -7.35 9.21
CA ILE A 24 19.63 -7.35 7.81
C ILE A 24 21.14 -7.54 7.67
N GLN A 25 21.94 -6.91 8.53
CA GLN A 25 23.39 -7.11 8.59
C GLN A 25 23.75 -8.55 8.96
N GLY A 26 23.07 -9.15 9.95
CA GLY A 26 23.29 -10.54 10.32
C GLY A 26 22.98 -11.51 9.17
N ILE A 27 21.93 -11.25 8.38
CA ILE A 27 21.64 -12.01 7.16
C ILE A 27 22.76 -11.82 6.12
N ALA A 28 23.29 -10.61 5.96
CA ALA A 28 24.38 -10.36 5.02
C ALA A 28 25.72 -11.01 5.46
N GLU A 29 26.00 -11.05 6.76
CA GLU A 29 27.20 -11.64 7.36
C GLU A 29 27.15 -13.17 7.41
N SER A 30 25.97 -13.75 7.66
CA SER A 30 25.73 -15.20 7.73
C SER A 30 24.56 -15.59 6.81
N PRO A 31 24.72 -15.47 5.49
CA PRO A 31 23.63 -15.65 4.52
C PRO A 31 22.99 -17.04 4.52
N GLU A 32 23.70 -18.09 4.91
CA GLU A 32 23.13 -19.43 5.13
C GLU A 32 22.19 -19.51 6.35
N GLN A 33 22.25 -18.53 7.25
CA GLN A 33 21.37 -18.40 8.42
C GLN A 33 20.22 -17.42 8.18
N GLY A 34 20.06 -16.90 6.96
CA GLY A 34 19.06 -15.87 6.63
C GLY A 34 17.65 -16.24 7.08
N PHE A 35 17.24 -17.49 6.84
CA PHE A 35 15.97 -18.05 7.33
C PHE A 35 15.87 -17.97 8.86
N ASN A 36 16.85 -18.49 9.60
CA ASN A 36 16.79 -18.56 11.06
C ASN A 36 16.78 -17.15 11.67
N ILE A 37 17.67 -16.27 11.20
CA ILE A 37 17.79 -14.89 11.66
C ILE A 37 16.46 -14.16 11.46
N TYR A 38 15.89 -14.19 10.25
CA TYR A 38 14.63 -13.50 9.97
C TYR A 38 13.45 -14.12 10.73
N ASN A 39 13.39 -15.45 10.82
CA ASN A 39 12.32 -16.15 11.50
C ASN A 39 12.31 -15.86 13.01
N GLU A 40 13.47 -15.92 13.67
CA GLU A 40 13.58 -15.72 15.11
C GLU A 40 13.50 -14.26 15.51
N GLN A 41 14.13 -13.37 14.73
CA GLN A 41 14.31 -11.97 15.14
C GLN A 41 13.22 -11.04 14.60
N TRP A 42 12.53 -11.41 13.51
CA TRP A 42 11.41 -10.64 12.96
C TRP A 42 10.08 -11.39 13.08
N ILE A 43 9.93 -12.57 12.44
CA ILE A 43 8.64 -13.27 12.36
C ILE A 43 8.11 -13.68 13.74
N ALA A 44 8.95 -14.29 14.58
CA ALA A 44 8.53 -14.72 15.91
C ALA A 44 8.12 -13.52 16.78
N ARG A 45 8.80 -12.38 16.62
CA ARG A 45 8.45 -11.14 17.34
C ARG A 45 7.17 -10.51 16.81
N PHE A 46 6.97 -10.48 15.50
CA PHE A 46 5.73 -10.05 14.87
C PHE A 46 4.55 -10.85 15.45
N ILE A 47 4.61 -12.18 15.39
CA ILE A 47 3.58 -13.06 15.93
C ILE A 47 3.39 -12.85 17.44
N ALA A 48 4.48 -12.67 18.19
CA ALA A 48 4.41 -12.38 19.62
C ALA A 48 3.80 -11.00 19.93
N GLY A 49 3.94 -10.02 19.04
CA GLY A 49 3.36 -8.67 19.14
C GLY A 49 1.86 -8.61 18.86
N LEU A 50 1.29 -9.61 18.19
CA LEU A 50 -0.13 -9.67 17.89
C LEU A 50 -1.00 -9.73 19.17
N ALA A 51 -2.15 -9.08 19.13
CA ALA A 51 -3.15 -9.14 20.19
C ALA A 51 -3.73 -10.56 20.33
N PRO A 52 -4.23 -10.96 21.52
CA PRO A 52 -4.76 -12.32 21.73
C PRO A 52 -5.82 -12.77 20.71
N PRO A 53 -6.81 -11.94 20.31
CA PRO A 53 -7.78 -12.33 19.28
C PRO A 53 -7.13 -12.63 17.92
N GLN A 54 -6.12 -11.86 17.54
CA GLN A 54 -5.38 -12.04 16.29
C GLN A 54 -4.57 -13.34 16.32
N LYS A 55 -3.90 -13.62 17.45
CA LYS A 55 -3.18 -14.88 17.67
C LYS A 55 -4.11 -16.09 17.59
N GLN A 56 -5.27 -16.02 18.24
CA GLN A 56 -6.25 -17.10 18.22
C GLN A 56 -6.78 -17.36 16.81
N LEU A 57 -7.05 -16.30 16.05
CA LEU A 57 -7.46 -16.40 14.65
C LEU A 57 -6.37 -17.06 13.80
N LEU A 58 -5.13 -16.59 13.91
CA LEU A 58 -3.97 -17.16 13.19
C LEU A 58 -3.79 -18.65 13.51
N GLN A 59 -3.87 -19.03 14.79
CA GLN A 59 -3.76 -20.42 15.23
C GLN A 59 -4.90 -21.29 14.68
N SER A 60 -6.14 -20.79 14.71
CA SER A 60 -7.33 -21.51 14.22
C SER A 60 -7.29 -21.71 12.70
N LEU A 61 -6.82 -20.69 11.96
CA LEU A 61 -6.61 -20.76 10.51
C LEU A 61 -5.53 -21.77 10.16
N HIS A 62 -4.38 -21.68 10.82
CA HIS A 62 -3.28 -22.61 10.62
C HIS A 62 -3.73 -24.06 10.86
N ALA A 63 -4.44 -24.32 11.97
CA ALA A 63 -4.96 -25.65 12.28
C ALA A 63 -5.97 -26.16 11.23
N SER A 64 -6.87 -25.27 10.76
CA SER A 64 -7.85 -25.61 9.72
C SER A 64 -7.19 -25.96 8.39
N VAL A 65 -6.18 -25.17 8.00
CA VAL A 65 -5.39 -25.38 6.78
C VAL A 65 -4.63 -26.70 6.84
N LEU A 66 -3.92 -26.98 7.96
CA LEU A 66 -3.20 -28.25 8.12
C LEU A 66 -4.14 -29.46 8.08
N LYS A 67 -5.32 -29.35 8.73
CA LYS A 67 -6.32 -30.40 8.70
C LYS A 67 -6.78 -30.69 7.27
N GLN A 68 -7.11 -29.66 6.47
CA GLN A 68 -7.51 -29.86 5.08
C GLN A 68 -6.38 -30.46 4.22
N ALA A 69 -5.13 -30.02 4.41
CA ALA A 69 -3.98 -30.60 3.72
C ALA A 69 -3.77 -32.09 4.03
N SER A 70 -4.12 -32.54 5.24
CA SER A 70 -3.93 -33.93 5.70
C SER A 70 -5.00 -34.93 5.25
N VAL A 71 -6.22 -34.47 4.91
CA VAL A 71 -7.38 -35.36 4.71
C VAL A 71 -7.33 -36.13 3.38
N GLY A 72 -6.38 -35.88 2.47
CA GLY A 72 -5.98 -36.79 1.39
C GLY A 72 -7.06 -37.21 0.36
N GLY A 73 -8.31 -36.79 0.54
CA GLY A 73 -9.44 -37.12 -0.31
C GLY A 73 -9.31 -36.41 -1.66
N THR A 74 -9.06 -37.20 -2.69
CA THR A 74 -9.14 -36.85 -4.12
C THR A 74 -9.07 -35.36 -4.39
N ARG A 75 -7.83 -34.83 -4.41
CA ARG A 75 -7.50 -33.53 -4.98
C ARG A 75 -8.25 -33.40 -6.31
N LYS A 76 -9.40 -32.72 -6.35
CA LYS A 76 -9.80 -32.02 -7.57
C LYS A 76 -8.64 -31.07 -7.80
N LYS A 77 -7.78 -31.44 -8.76
CA LYS A 77 -6.51 -30.79 -9.06
C LYS A 77 -6.71 -29.27 -9.06
N GLY A 78 -5.98 -28.57 -8.19
CA GLY A 78 -5.58 -27.19 -8.43
C GLY A 78 -6.24 -26.10 -7.60
N TRP A 79 -7.11 -26.40 -6.64
CA TRP A 79 -7.83 -25.34 -5.91
C TRP A 79 -7.59 -25.37 -4.40
N TYR A 80 -6.59 -24.60 -3.99
CA TYR A 80 -6.39 -24.15 -2.62
C TYR A 80 -6.23 -22.63 -2.72
N PRO A 81 -7.27 -21.80 -2.46
CA PRO A 81 -7.10 -20.37 -2.48
C PRO A 81 -6.44 -19.98 -1.16
N GLY A 82 -5.12 -20.22 -1.09
CA GLY A 82 -4.29 -19.63 -0.06
C GLY A 82 -4.62 -18.14 0.09
N TRP A 83 -4.83 -17.47 -1.04
CA TRP A 83 -5.27 -16.07 -1.12
C TRP A 83 -6.50 -15.73 -0.28
N LEU A 84 -7.50 -16.61 -0.14
CA LEU A 84 -8.70 -16.31 0.64
C LEU A 84 -8.44 -16.44 2.15
N ALA A 85 -7.73 -17.49 2.56
CA ALA A 85 -7.28 -17.63 3.94
C ALA A 85 -6.35 -16.47 4.34
N GLU A 86 -5.55 -15.98 3.39
CA GLU A 86 -4.67 -14.83 3.53
C GLU A 86 -5.47 -13.54 3.69
N ILE A 87 -6.47 -13.26 2.83
CA ILE A 87 -7.35 -12.10 3.03
C ILE A 87 -8.03 -12.17 4.39
N ILE A 88 -8.52 -13.33 4.82
CA ILE A 88 -9.13 -13.49 6.16
C ILE A 88 -8.12 -13.19 7.28
N LEU A 89 -6.84 -13.54 7.11
CA LEU A 89 -5.78 -13.19 8.05
C LEU A 89 -5.41 -11.71 8.03
N GLU A 90 -5.28 -11.11 6.86
CA GLU A 90 -5.01 -9.68 6.67
C GLU A 90 -6.10 -8.84 7.32
N VAL A 91 -7.35 -9.21 7.03
CA VAL A 91 -8.54 -8.72 7.72
C VAL A 91 -8.41 -8.99 9.22
N GLY A 92 -7.98 -10.20 9.60
CA GLY A 92 -7.65 -10.62 10.96
C GLY A 92 -6.74 -9.66 11.72
N PHE A 93 -5.68 -9.16 11.10
CA PHE A 93 -4.77 -8.17 11.70
C PHE A 93 -5.43 -6.82 11.90
N CYS A 94 -6.39 -6.49 11.05
CA CYS A 94 -7.23 -5.31 11.24
C CYS A 94 -8.27 -5.50 12.35
N ILE A 95 -8.49 -6.74 12.83
CA ILE A 95 -9.51 -7.07 13.82
C ILE A 95 -8.94 -7.08 15.23
N GLY A 96 -9.41 -6.09 15.98
CA GLY A 96 -9.28 -5.96 17.42
C GLY A 96 -10.10 -4.74 17.87
N PRO A 97 -10.18 -4.44 19.17
CA PRO A 97 -10.78 -3.19 19.66
C PRO A 97 -9.98 -1.93 19.29
N GLY A 98 -9.11 -1.99 18.27
CA GLY A 98 -8.13 -0.97 17.93
C GLY A 98 -8.30 -0.44 16.51
N THR A 99 -7.51 0.57 16.19
CA THR A 99 -7.40 1.20 14.87
C THR A 99 -6.26 0.58 14.07
N TRP A 100 -6.25 0.74 12.74
CA TRP A 100 -5.12 0.36 11.91
C TRP A 100 -3.80 0.98 12.40
N SER A 101 -3.83 2.22 12.90
CA SER A 101 -2.66 2.88 13.51
C SER A 101 -2.10 2.16 14.73
N LEU A 102 -2.96 1.54 15.56
CA LEU A 102 -2.53 0.75 16.71
C LEU A 102 -1.90 -0.57 16.28
N PHE A 103 -2.43 -1.21 15.24
CA PHE A 103 -1.81 -2.40 14.65
C PHE A 103 -0.41 -2.08 14.13
N VAL A 104 -0.26 -1.06 13.29
CA VAL A 104 1.05 -0.66 12.73
C VAL A 104 2.03 -0.27 13.83
N ASN A 105 1.58 0.45 14.87
CA ASN A 105 2.40 0.75 16.03
C ASN A 105 2.87 -0.53 16.77
N GLY A 106 1.96 -1.48 17.00
CA GLY A 106 2.28 -2.76 17.64
C GLY A 106 3.27 -3.58 16.82
N MET A 107 3.08 -3.62 15.49
CA MET A 107 3.99 -4.26 14.54
C MET A 107 5.38 -3.64 14.67
N LEU A 108 5.54 -2.34 14.39
CA LEU A 108 6.84 -1.64 14.42
C LEU A 108 7.55 -1.75 15.79
N GLN A 109 6.80 -1.70 16.88
CA GLN A 109 7.34 -1.88 18.23
C GLN A 109 7.85 -3.31 18.45
N SER A 110 7.11 -4.32 17.99
CA SER A 110 7.47 -5.72 18.20
C SER A 110 8.63 -6.19 17.33
N THR A 111 8.66 -5.79 16.05
CA THR A 111 9.61 -6.27 15.05
C THR A 111 10.90 -5.45 15.03
N ALA A 112 10.77 -4.13 15.20
CA ALA A 112 11.88 -3.19 15.04
C ALA A 112 12.16 -2.35 16.29
N ASN A 113 11.45 -2.57 17.41
CA ASN A 113 11.60 -1.75 18.62
C ASN A 113 11.41 -0.24 18.38
N ILE A 114 10.55 0.12 17.41
CA ILE A 114 10.20 1.50 17.10
C ILE A 114 8.96 1.85 17.94
N SER A 115 9.12 2.74 18.93
CA SER A 115 8.00 3.18 19.76
C SER A 115 7.08 4.15 19.03
N GLY A 116 5.81 4.22 19.45
CA GLY A 116 4.84 5.18 18.92
C GLY A 116 5.15 6.65 19.17
N SER A 117 6.21 6.94 19.94
CA SER A 117 6.71 8.31 20.13
C SER A 117 7.68 8.77 19.03
N VAL A 118 8.20 7.83 18.22
CA VAL A 118 9.13 8.13 17.13
C VAL A 118 8.42 9.00 16.08
N ARG A 119 9.06 10.11 15.74
CA ARG A 119 8.60 11.06 14.73
C ARG A 119 9.35 10.89 13.42
N LEU A 120 8.77 11.38 12.33
CA LEU A 120 9.34 11.27 10.99
C LEU A 120 10.72 11.93 10.86
N GLY A 121 10.99 12.98 11.65
CA GLY A 121 12.27 13.68 11.71
C GLY A 121 13.26 13.15 12.75
N SER A 122 12.97 12.01 13.41
CA SER A 122 13.84 11.42 14.43
C SER A 122 15.19 10.98 13.84
N ALA A 123 16.12 10.59 14.73
CA ALA A 123 17.38 9.99 14.32
C ALA A 123 17.14 8.71 13.49
N VAL A 124 18.02 8.49 12.51
CA VAL A 124 17.99 7.36 11.60
C VAL A 124 19.37 6.70 11.53
N ASN A 125 19.42 5.47 11.02
CA ASN A 125 20.64 4.76 10.74
C ASN A 125 21.53 5.54 9.76
N ALA A 126 22.84 5.38 9.89
CA ALA A 126 23.82 6.24 9.22
C ALA A 126 23.67 6.23 7.69
N TRP A 127 23.33 5.08 7.10
CA TRP A 127 23.14 4.94 5.66
C TRP A 127 21.96 5.78 5.14
N ALA A 128 20.94 6.03 5.96
CA ALA A 128 19.69 6.70 5.59
C ALA A 128 19.77 8.23 5.70
N GLN A 129 20.70 8.75 6.50
CA GLN A 129 20.84 10.16 6.82
C GLN A 129 20.84 11.05 5.56
N ARG A 130 20.06 12.15 5.59
CA ARG A 130 19.86 13.13 4.50
C ARG A 130 19.21 12.59 3.23
N LYS A 131 18.89 11.30 3.12
CA LYS A 131 18.11 10.80 1.98
C LYS A 131 16.68 11.30 2.10
N THR A 132 16.10 11.74 0.98
CA THR A 132 14.67 12.06 0.94
C THR A 132 13.88 10.76 0.87
N TRP A 133 12.96 10.58 1.81
CA TRP A 133 11.96 9.52 1.77
C TRP A 133 10.60 10.08 1.39
N LEU A 134 9.94 9.44 0.44
CA LEU A 134 8.58 9.70 0.00
C LEU A 134 7.72 8.49 0.38
N ALA A 135 6.85 8.63 1.38
CA ALA A 135 5.87 7.61 1.72
C ALA A 135 4.56 7.93 0.99
N GLY A 136 4.26 7.17 -0.07
CA GLY A 136 3.06 7.35 -0.88
C GLY A 136 1.80 7.00 -0.10
N VAL A 137 0.76 7.81 -0.27
CA VAL A 137 -0.53 7.69 0.40
C VAL A 137 -1.63 8.16 -0.54
N SER A 138 -2.85 7.66 -0.37
CA SER A 138 -4.01 8.13 -1.12
C SER A 138 -4.92 8.96 -0.22
N LEU A 139 -5.17 10.21 -0.61
CA LEU A 139 -6.08 11.12 0.08
C LEU A 139 -7.51 10.88 -0.41
N GLY A 140 -8.44 10.64 0.51
CA GLY A 140 -9.86 10.49 0.17
C GLY A 140 -10.43 11.82 -0.29
N THR A 141 -10.61 12.00 -1.60
CA THR A 141 -11.11 13.23 -2.22
C THR A 141 -12.29 12.93 -3.15
N PRO A 142 -13.29 12.16 -2.74
CA PRO A 142 -14.27 11.69 -3.67
C PRO A 142 -15.25 12.82 -3.97
N GLY A 143 -15.50 13.04 -5.27
CA GLY A 143 -16.41 14.10 -5.70
C GLY A 143 -16.16 14.74 -7.05
N GLY A 144 -15.07 14.37 -7.72
CA GLY A 144 -14.91 14.60 -9.14
C GLY A 144 -15.65 13.58 -10.01
N LEU A 145 -15.41 13.69 -11.31
CA LEU A 145 -15.83 12.78 -12.37
C LEU A 145 -14.62 12.05 -12.98
N GLY A 146 -13.44 12.19 -12.36
CA GLY A 146 -12.20 11.54 -12.80
C GLY A 146 -12.15 10.06 -12.46
N GLU A 147 -10.97 9.45 -12.68
CA GLU A 147 -10.77 8.00 -12.49
C GLU A 147 -11.15 7.53 -11.08
N GLY A 148 -11.78 6.35 -11.01
CA GLY A 148 -12.20 5.74 -9.75
C GLY A 148 -13.52 6.24 -9.19
N THR A 149 -14.17 7.19 -9.86
CA THR A 149 -15.51 7.67 -9.52
C THR A 149 -16.56 6.85 -10.26
N CYS A 150 -17.76 6.74 -9.71
CA CYS A 150 -18.85 6.07 -10.42
C CYS A 150 -19.24 6.78 -11.73
N ALA A 151 -19.00 8.08 -11.82
CA ALA A 151 -19.21 8.85 -13.04
C ALA A 151 -18.26 8.45 -14.18
N SER A 152 -17.02 8.06 -13.86
CA SER A 152 -16.03 7.58 -14.84
C SER A 152 -16.26 6.14 -15.30
N SER A 153 -17.12 5.37 -14.60
CA SER A 153 -17.40 3.98 -14.96
C SER A 153 -18.17 3.89 -16.27
N PRO A 154 -17.85 2.93 -17.18
CA PRO A 154 -18.67 2.63 -18.35
C PRO A 154 -20.10 2.22 -18.00
N THR A 155 -20.33 1.74 -16.77
CA THR A 155 -21.64 1.34 -16.25
C THR A 155 -21.98 2.07 -14.95
N PRO A 156 -22.23 3.39 -14.98
CA PRO A 156 -22.41 4.21 -13.77
C PRO A 156 -23.53 3.70 -12.86
N LYS A 157 -24.62 3.17 -13.43
CA LYS A 157 -25.79 2.67 -12.68
C LYS A 157 -25.51 1.42 -11.85
N SER A 158 -24.50 0.63 -12.22
CA SER A 158 -24.08 -0.58 -11.50
C SER A 158 -22.83 -0.36 -10.65
N CYS A 159 -22.26 0.85 -10.66
CA CYS A 159 -21.15 1.18 -9.78
C CYS A 159 -21.63 1.16 -8.33
N LEU A 160 -20.93 0.42 -7.46
CA LEU A 160 -21.35 0.22 -6.08
C LEU A 160 -21.42 1.53 -5.29
N GLY A 161 -20.54 2.50 -5.57
CA GLY A 161 -20.62 3.83 -4.96
C GLY A 161 -22.01 4.45 -5.14
N ASN A 162 -22.62 4.33 -6.34
CA ASN A 162 -23.99 4.79 -6.58
C ASN A 162 -25.05 3.95 -5.85
N LEU A 163 -24.82 2.65 -5.65
CA LEU A 163 -25.73 1.77 -4.93
C LEU A 163 -25.71 2.01 -3.40
N VAL A 164 -24.61 2.51 -2.85
CA VAL A 164 -24.39 2.61 -1.39
C VAL A 164 -24.36 4.04 -0.84
N GLY A 165 -24.50 5.08 -1.68
CA GLY A 165 -24.72 6.45 -1.22
C GLY A 165 -23.86 7.56 -1.86
N GLY A 166 -23.22 7.30 -2.99
CA GLY A 166 -22.45 8.25 -3.81
C GLY A 166 -20.93 8.12 -3.70
N ASP A 167 -20.22 8.98 -4.43
CA ASP A 167 -18.76 9.15 -4.37
C ASP A 167 -18.36 9.96 -3.11
N SER A 168 -18.69 9.49 -1.91
CA SER A 168 -18.34 10.15 -0.64
C SER A 168 -17.50 9.25 0.26
N VAL A 169 -16.69 9.84 1.15
CA VAL A 169 -16.01 9.08 2.21
C VAL A 169 -16.93 9.00 3.42
N ASN A 170 -17.25 7.80 3.86
CA ASN A 170 -18.03 7.59 5.08
C ASN A 170 -17.09 7.71 6.29
N ILE A 171 -17.35 8.70 7.16
CA ILE A 171 -16.64 8.86 8.45
C ILE A 171 -17.24 7.92 9.48
N TYR A 172 -18.57 7.84 9.47
CA TYR A 172 -19.35 6.99 10.35
C TYR A 172 -20.66 6.62 9.68
N ARG A 173 -21.13 5.40 9.91
CA ARG A 173 -22.47 4.96 9.51
C ARG A 173 -22.94 3.88 10.48
N ASP A 174 -24.17 4.01 10.94
CA ASP A 174 -24.87 2.99 11.71
C ASP A 174 -26.38 3.02 11.39
N THR A 175 -27.21 2.42 12.23
CA THR A 175 -28.67 2.47 12.08
C THR A 175 -29.28 3.84 12.41
N ASN A 176 -28.59 4.68 13.18
CA ASN A 176 -29.08 5.98 13.67
C ASN A 176 -28.75 7.12 12.71
N GLY A 177 -27.67 7.01 11.93
CA GLY A 177 -27.34 7.99 10.90
C GLY A 177 -26.07 7.69 10.14
N THR A 178 -25.78 8.57 9.18
CA THR A 178 -24.56 8.53 8.36
C THR A 178 -23.89 9.88 8.42
N THR A 179 -22.59 9.89 8.69
CA THR A 179 -21.73 11.07 8.56
C THR A 179 -20.68 10.80 7.50
N LYS A 180 -20.63 11.65 6.49
CA LYS A 180 -19.75 11.50 5.34
C LYS A 180 -19.19 12.86 4.92
N TYR A 181 -18.15 12.84 4.10
CA TYR A 181 -17.68 14.03 3.42
C TYR A 181 -17.47 13.80 1.93
N HIS A 182 -17.51 14.89 1.19
CA HIS A 182 -17.35 14.97 -0.27
C HIS A 182 -16.34 16.06 -0.60
N GLY A 183 -15.37 15.75 -1.46
CA GLY A 183 -14.40 16.72 -1.97
C GLY A 183 -14.97 17.55 -3.11
N THR A 184 -14.63 18.84 -3.15
CA THR A 184 -14.97 19.72 -4.25
C THR A 184 -13.75 20.55 -4.63
N ALA A 185 -13.37 20.58 -5.91
CA ALA A 185 -12.26 21.37 -6.42
C ALA A 185 -12.67 22.06 -7.74
N PRO A 186 -11.92 23.07 -8.23
CA PRO A 186 -12.24 23.72 -9.50
C PRO A 186 -12.22 22.76 -10.71
N ASP A 187 -11.48 21.66 -10.65
CA ASP A 187 -11.26 20.69 -11.72
C ASP A 187 -12.01 19.36 -11.47
N LEU A 188 -13.27 19.45 -11.03
CA LEU A 188 -14.10 18.27 -10.74
C LEU A 188 -14.12 17.26 -11.89
N GLU A 189 -14.12 17.69 -13.15
CA GLU A 189 -14.18 16.79 -14.30
C GLU A 189 -13.05 15.76 -14.32
N THR A 190 -11.89 16.07 -13.74
CA THR A 190 -10.71 15.21 -13.76
C THR A 190 -10.29 14.70 -12.37
N GLN A 191 -10.92 15.18 -11.30
CA GLN A 191 -10.54 14.80 -9.93
C GLN A 191 -10.88 13.32 -9.66
N PRO A 192 -9.89 12.49 -9.28
CA PRO A 192 -10.12 11.09 -8.94
C PRO A 192 -10.81 10.94 -7.58
N SER A 193 -11.40 9.77 -7.33
CA SER A 193 -12.01 9.46 -6.03
C SER A 193 -11.00 9.41 -4.89
N TRP A 194 -9.75 9.08 -5.23
CA TRP A 194 -8.57 9.15 -4.36
C TRP A 194 -7.47 9.96 -5.03
N THR A 195 -7.04 11.05 -4.40
CA THR A 195 -5.95 11.88 -4.91
C THR A 195 -4.61 11.33 -4.44
N PRO A 196 -3.62 11.14 -5.34
CA PRO A 196 -2.28 10.74 -4.94
C PRO A 196 -1.63 11.81 -4.06
N ALA A 197 -1.09 11.40 -2.92
CA ALA A 197 -0.36 12.27 -2.00
C ALA A 197 0.89 11.55 -1.46
N LYS A 198 1.77 12.27 -0.78
CA LYS A 198 2.97 11.69 -0.18
C LYS A 198 3.43 12.47 1.04
N PHE A 199 3.79 11.75 2.10
CA PHE A 199 4.64 12.33 3.12
C PHE A 199 6.07 12.41 2.58
N SER A 200 6.77 13.50 2.85
CA SER A 200 8.15 13.66 2.40
C SER A 200 9.01 14.23 3.52
N ILE A 201 10.19 13.65 3.70
CA ILE A 201 11.12 14.04 4.76
C ILE A 201 12.56 13.82 4.28
N ALA A 202 13.47 14.70 4.68
CA ALA A 202 14.90 14.38 4.66
C ALA A 202 15.21 13.58 5.93
N LEU A 203 15.54 12.29 5.80
CA LEU A 203 15.72 11.40 6.95
C LEU A 203 16.81 11.93 7.90
N GLY A 204 16.51 11.98 9.20
CA GLY A 204 17.40 12.52 10.23
C GLY A 204 17.57 14.04 10.21
N SER A 205 16.66 14.79 9.59
CA SER A 205 16.72 16.26 9.55
C SER A 205 16.16 16.98 10.79
N GLY A 206 15.65 16.24 11.79
CA GLY A 206 15.10 16.80 13.03
C GLY A 206 13.59 16.99 12.98
N THR A 207 12.94 17.12 14.14
CA THR A 207 11.47 17.22 14.19
C THR A 207 10.93 18.52 13.61
N GLU A 208 11.73 19.57 13.60
CA GLU A 208 11.34 20.89 13.07
C GLU A 208 11.51 21.00 11.54
N SER A 209 11.98 19.95 10.88
CA SER A 209 12.19 19.99 9.44
C SER A 209 10.86 20.03 8.67
N SER A 210 10.79 20.89 7.66
CA SER A 210 9.72 20.86 6.67
C SER A 210 9.92 19.75 5.65
N SER A 211 8.82 19.37 4.99
CA SER A 211 8.84 18.43 3.89
C SER A 211 9.60 18.99 2.68
N PRO A 212 10.54 18.23 2.09
CA PRO A 212 11.19 18.60 0.83
C PRO A 212 10.27 18.67 -0.40
N ARG A 213 9.06 18.11 -0.33
CA ARG A 213 8.10 18.01 -1.44
C ARG A 213 6.68 18.29 -0.94
N PRO A 214 5.80 18.90 -1.75
CA PRO A 214 4.41 19.12 -1.34
C PRO A 214 3.70 17.79 -1.11
N PHE A 215 2.78 17.78 -0.14
CA PHE A 215 2.00 16.61 0.22
C PHE A 215 1.11 16.16 -0.94
N CYS A 216 0.40 17.12 -1.54
CA CYS A 216 -0.51 16.92 -2.66
C CYS A 216 -0.32 18.07 -3.66
N VAL A 217 -0.36 17.79 -4.97
CA VAL A 217 -0.14 18.82 -6.01
C VAL A 217 -1.43 19.50 -6.45
N THR A 218 -2.57 18.84 -6.29
CA THR A 218 -3.89 19.31 -6.78
C THR A 218 -4.84 19.75 -5.66
N CYS A 219 -4.36 19.84 -4.41
CA CYS A 219 -5.22 20.07 -3.25
C CYS A 219 -5.46 21.56 -2.92
N ASP A 220 -4.70 22.49 -3.52
CA ASP A 220 -4.63 23.91 -3.09
C ASP A 220 -5.98 24.66 -3.06
N ASN A 221 -6.98 24.19 -3.82
CA ASN A 221 -8.32 24.80 -3.87
C ASN A 221 -9.45 23.81 -3.56
N MET A 222 -9.12 22.64 -3.02
CA MET A 222 -10.12 21.64 -2.67
C MET A 222 -10.81 22.03 -1.36
N THR A 223 -12.13 21.89 -1.28
CA THR A 223 -12.91 21.98 -0.04
C THR A 223 -13.55 20.64 0.28
N LEU A 224 -13.79 20.36 1.55
CA LEU A 224 -14.50 19.17 2.00
C LEU A 224 -15.87 19.57 2.54
N SER A 225 -16.93 19.04 1.95
CA SER A 225 -18.31 19.24 2.38
C SER A 225 -18.77 18.03 3.20
N TYR A 226 -19.05 18.26 4.48
CA TYR A 226 -19.50 17.28 5.45
C TYR A 226 -21.03 17.27 5.49
N GLN A 227 -21.60 16.08 5.56
CA GLN A 227 -23.03 15.87 5.71
C GLN A 227 -23.29 14.83 6.80
N HIS A 228 -24.24 15.12 7.68
CA HIS A 228 -24.80 14.14 8.59
C HIS A 228 -26.31 14.00 8.36
N THR A 229 -26.75 12.78 8.07
CA THR A 229 -28.16 12.43 7.88
C THR A 229 -28.62 11.52 9.02
N GLN A 230 -29.68 11.92 9.72
CA GLN A 230 -30.28 11.13 10.80
C GLN A 230 -31.38 10.21 10.27
N SER A 231 -31.31 8.91 10.55
CA SER A 231 -32.29 7.93 10.08
C SER A 231 -33.70 8.17 10.65
N ASN A 232 -33.80 8.74 11.85
CA ASN A 232 -35.07 8.99 12.54
C ASN A 232 -35.65 10.39 12.30
N ARG A 233 -34.94 11.28 11.58
CA ARG A 233 -35.39 12.64 11.26
C ARG A 233 -35.05 13.00 9.80
N PRO A 234 -35.74 12.39 8.82
CA PRO A 234 -35.54 12.73 7.42
C PRO A 234 -35.74 14.23 7.18
N GLY A 235 -34.78 14.87 6.49
CA GLY A 235 -34.82 16.30 6.16
C GLY A 235 -34.19 17.23 7.21
N ALA A 236 -33.67 16.70 8.32
CA ALA A 236 -32.88 17.46 9.30
C ALA A 236 -31.36 17.25 9.10
N ASP A 237 -30.91 17.26 7.84
CA ASP A 237 -29.52 17.04 7.51
C ASP A 237 -28.66 18.20 8.00
N LEU A 238 -27.53 17.85 8.62
CA LEU A 238 -26.53 18.82 9.05
C LEU A 238 -25.44 18.92 7.99
N HIS A 239 -24.93 20.13 7.79
CA HIS A 239 -23.93 20.41 6.77
C HIS A 239 -22.86 21.34 7.31
N ALA A 240 -21.62 21.09 6.94
CA ALA A 240 -20.51 22.00 7.15
C ALA A 240 -19.54 21.90 5.96
N THR A 241 -18.84 22.97 5.63
CA THR A 241 -17.86 22.97 4.53
C THR A 241 -16.55 23.52 5.05
N SER A 242 -15.45 22.81 4.78
CA SER A 242 -14.12 23.26 5.18
C SER A 242 -13.70 24.51 4.43
N PRO A 243 -12.75 25.30 4.97
CA PRO A 243 -11.93 26.15 4.12
C PRO A 243 -11.22 25.34 3.02
N PRO A 244 -10.71 26.00 1.96
CA PRO A 244 -9.81 25.34 1.03
C PRO A 244 -8.65 24.65 1.77
N LEU A 245 -8.35 23.41 1.40
CA LEU A 245 -7.31 22.58 2.01
C LEU A 245 -5.92 23.23 1.92
N GLY A 246 -5.71 24.07 0.90
CA GLY A 246 -4.41 24.66 0.61
C GLY A 246 -3.35 23.59 0.32
N PRO A 247 -2.06 23.89 0.57
CA PRO A 247 -0.96 22.95 0.32
C PRO A 247 -0.89 21.81 1.35
N MET A 248 -1.88 21.71 2.25
CA MET A 248 -1.91 20.78 3.38
C MET A 248 -0.66 20.95 4.25
N ASP A 249 -0.43 22.18 4.71
CA ASP A 249 0.72 22.56 5.54
C ASP A 249 0.90 21.67 6.77
N ALA A 250 -0.16 21.02 7.26
CA ALA A 250 -0.10 19.99 8.30
C ALA A 250 0.96 18.90 8.05
N TYR A 251 1.21 18.61 6.78
CA TYR A 251 2.15 17.59 6.33
C TYR A 251 3.39 18.19 5.63
N GLY A 252 3.35 19.50 5.33
CA GLY A 252 4.43 20.24 4.71
C GLY A 252 5.31 20.94 5.74
N GLN A 253 4.72 21.78 6.58
CA GLN A 253 5.40 22.51 7.64
C GLN A 253 5.61 21.59 8.84
N ASN A 254 6.84 21.55 9.36
CA ASN A 254 7.20 20.67 10.49
C ASN A 254 6.86 19.19 10.24
N ALA A 255 7.00 18.71 9.00
CA ALA A 255 6.79 17.31 8.63
C ALA A 255 7.58 16.34 9.54
N GLY A 256 8.71 16.79 10.07
CA GLY A 256 9.51 16.04 11.05
C GLY A 256 8.79 15.71 12.36
N ARG A 257 7.72 16.43 12.74
CA ARG A 257 6.92 16.19 13.95
C ARG A 257 5.86 15.11 13.78
N LEU A 258 5.57 14.68 12.55
CA LEU A 258 4.54 13.69 12.29
C LEU A 258 4.90 12.35 12.97
N PRO A 259 3.95 11.66 13.63
CA PRO A 259 4.18 10.32 14.16
C PRO A 259 4.56 9.35 13.04
N LEU A 260 5.69 8.64 13.18
CA LEU A 260 6.18 7.72 12.15
C LEU A 260 5.16 6.61 11.88
N ASN A 261 4.59 6.02 12.93
CA ASN A 261 3.58 4.98 12.82
C ASN A 261 2.31 5.43 12.08
N ALA A 262 1.93 6.71 12.19
CA ALA A 262 0.78 7.26 11.47
C ALA A 262 1.09 7.44 9.98
N VAL A 263 2.28 7.96 9.64
CA VAL A 263 2.76 8.08 8.25
C VAL A 263 2.86 6.71 7.57
N VAL A 264 3.49 5.75 8.25
CA VAL A 264 3.64 4.37 7.78
C VAL A 264 2.28 3.70 7.65
N GLY A 265 1.39 3.89 8.65
CA GLY A 265 0.06 3.31 8.64
C GLY A 265 -0.84 3.89 7.56
N SER A 266 -0.78 5.21 7.31
CA SER A 266 -1.45 5.85 6.18
C SER A 266 -0.99 5.26 4.86
N SER A 267 0.32 5.09 4.69
CA SER A 267 0.90 4.53 3.46
C SER A 267 0.50 3.06 3.21
N SER A 268 0.03 2.34 4.24
CA SER A 268 -0.31 0.91 4.17
C SER A 268 -1.75 0.55 4.51
N ALA A 269 -2.64 1.53 4.64
CA ALA A 269 -4.03 1.32 5.02
C ALA A 269 -4.85 0.71 3.86
N PHE A 270 -4.55 -0.53 3.48
CA PHE A 270 -5.04 -1.15 2.24
C PHE A 270 -6.56 -1.27 2.20
N LEU A 271 -7.19 -1.45 3.36
CA LEU A 271 -8.64 -1.44 3.53
C LEU A 271 -9.25 -0.05 3.67
N GLY A 272 -8.44 1.02 3.69
CA GLY A 272 -8.93 2.39 3.72
C GLY A 272 -9.84 2.74 2.54
N VAL A 273 -9.68 2.04 1.41
CA VAL A 273 -10.57 2.16 0.23
C VAL A 273 -12.03 1.80 0.54
N LEU A 274 -12.26 0.92 1.53
CA LEU A 274 -13.61 0.50 1.93
C LEU A 274 -14.47 1.64 2.48
N LEU A 275 -13.88 2.77 2.86
CA LEU A 275 -14.63 3.94 3.33
C LEU A 275 -15.58 4.53 2.27
N GLN A 276 -15.30 4.33 0.98
CA GLN A 276 -16.20 4.80 -0.10
C GLN A 276 -17.42 3.89 -0.29
N VAL A 277 -17.32 2.64 0.15
CA VAL A 277 -18.38 1.65 -0.08
C VAL A 277 -19.43 1.67 1.05
N GLY A 278 -19.16 2.41 2.13
CA GLY A 278 -20.17 2.73 3.13
C GLY A 278 -20.73 1.51 3.87
N PHE A 279 -19.87 0.54 4.20
CA PHE A 279 -20.22 -0.72 4.89
C PHE A 279 -20.82 -0.58 6.31
N GLY A 280 -21.28 0.59 6.74
CA GLY A 280 -21.65 0.84 8.14
C GLY A 280 -23.10 0.53 8.52
N ASP A 281 -24.05 0.36 7.59
CA ASP A 281 -25.35 -0.15 8.01
C ASP A 281 -25.26 -1.66 8.25
N GLY A 282 -25.71 -2.09 9.44
CA GLY A 282 -25.62 -3.49 9.87
C GLY A 282 -26.33 -4.47 8.95
N ALA A 283 -27.13 -4.01 7.99
CA ALA A 283 -27.84 -4.86 7.03
C ALA A 283 -26.99 -5.14 5.80
N THR A 284 -26.40 -4.11 5.18
CA THR A 284 -25.53 -4.22 4.00
C THR A 284 -24.23 -4.92 4.37
N SER A 285 -23.68 -4.61 5.54
CA SER A 285 -22.50 -5.29 6.08
C SER A 285 -22.78 -6.78 6.28
N LYS A 286 -23.87 -7.14 6.96
CA LYS A 286 -24.29 -8.54 7.13
C LYS A 286 -24.60 -9.22 5.80
N LEU A 287 -25.19 -8.53 4.84
CA LEU A 287 -25.45 -9.07 3.51
C LEU A 287 -24.14 -9.42 2.80
N LEU A 288 -23.15 -8.53 2.84
CA LEU A 288 -21.85 -8.74 2.19
C LEU A 288 -21.00 -9.76 2.92
N VAL A 289 -20.95 -9.72 4.25
CA VAL A 289 -20.31 -10.76 5.08
C VAL A 289 -21.00 -12.10 4.83
N GLY A 290 -22.34 -12.13 4.81
CA GLY A 290 -23.12 -13.33 4.54
C GLY A 290 -22.89 -13.86 3.13
N ALA A 291 -22.83 -13.00 2.12
CA ALA A 291 -22.52 -13.38 0.73
C ALA A 291 -21.09 -13.90 0.58
N LEU A 292 -20.11 -13.24 1.22
CA LEU A 292 -18.72 -13.67 1.25
C LEU A 292 -18.61 -15.04 1.92
N LEU A 293 -19.15 -15.20 3.13
CA LEU A 293 -19.17 -16.47 3.86
C LEU A 293 -19.92 -17.56 3.10
N TRP A 294 -21.04 -17.24 2.46
CA TRP A 294 -21.77 -18.17 1.63
C TRP A 294 -20.90 -18.64 0.45
N ALA A 295 -20.22 -17.72 -0.23
CA ALA A 295 -19.31 -18.04 -1.33
C ALA A 295 -18.11 -18.87 -0.84
N VAL A 296 -17.55 -18.54 0.33
CA VAL A 296 -16.51 -19.34 0.99
C VAL A 296 -17.04 -20.75 1.33
N ASP A 297 -18.24 -20.87 1.86
CA ASP A 297 -18.86 -22.15 2.21
C ASP A 297 -19.15 -23.03 1.00
N GLN A 298 -19.54 -22.44 -0.15
CA GLN A 298 -19.71 -23.17 -1.40
C GLN A 298 -18.43 -23.89 -1.84
N VAL A 299 -17.27 -23.44 -1.38
CA VAL A 299 -15.97 -24.00 -1.80
C VAL A 299 -15.25 -24.75 -0.68
N PHE A 300 -15.28 -24.28 0.56
CA PHE A 300 -14.45 -24.82 1.64
C PHE A 300 -15.20 -25.67 2.67
N THR A 301 -16.55 -25.65 2.69
CA THR A 301 -17.34 -26.20 3.80
C THR A 301 -16.68 -25.88 5.15
N LEU A 302 -16.74 -24.62 5.56
CA LEU A 302 -16.04 -24.20 6.77
C LEU A 302 -16.61 -24.92 8.00
N PRO A 303 -15.76 -25.41 8.92
CA PRO A 303 -16.24 -25.85 10.23
C PRO A 303 -17.07 -24.73 10.89
N PRO A 304 -18.22 -25.03 11.53
CA PRO A 304 -19.10 -24.00 12.09
C PRO A 304 -18.38 -23.00 13.00
N ASP A 305 -17.47 -23.48 13.86
CA ASP A 305 -16.70 -22.60 14.75
C ASP A 305 -15.79 -21.64 13.98
N PHE A 306 -15.18 -22.12 12.90
CA PHE A 306 -14.32 -21.31 12.05
C PHE A 306 -15.16 -20.31 11.24
N ARG A 307 -16.30 -20.73 10.67
CA ARG A 307 -17.25 -19.83 10.02
C ARG A 307 -17.69 -18.71 10.96
N ASN A 308 -18.10 -19.06 12.18
CA ASN A 308 -18.53 -18.09 13.19
C ASN A 308 -17.39 -17.12 13.55
N ALA A 309 -16.15 -17.61 13.64
CA ALA A 309 -14.98 -16.77 13.85
C ALA A 309 -14.78 -15.80 12.67
N VAL A 310 -14.79 -16.28 11.43
CA VAL A 310 -14.66 -15.45 10.22
C VAL A 310 -15.80 -14.44 10.13
N GLU A 311 -17.04 -14.84 10.39
CA GLU A 311 -18.20 -13.95 10.39
C GLU A 311 -18.07 -12.82 11.42
N LYS A 312 -17.76 -13.18 12.66
CA LYS A 312 -17.53 -12.21 13.74
C LYS A 312 -16.42 -11.24 13.36
N ASN A 313 -15.36 -11.77 12.78
CA ASN A 313 -14.19 -11.03 12.35
C ASN A 313 -14.50 -10.06 11.20
N LEU A 314 -15.13 -10.52 10.13
CA LEU A 314 -15.56 -9.68 9.03
C LEU A 314 -16.52 -8.58 9.50
N ASN A 315 -17.49 -8.90 10.37
CA ASN A 315 -18.37 -7.88 10.96
C ASN A 315 -17.59 -6.87 11.82
N SER A 316 -16.58 -7.32 12.56
CA SER A 316 -15.69 -6.43 13.32
C SER A 316 -14.85 -5.56 12.38
N LEU A 317 -14.36 -6.08 11.26
CA LEU A 317 -13.60 -5.32 10.28
C LEU A 317 -14.42 -4.16 9.71
N LEU A 318 -15.67 -4.43 9.32
CA LEU A 318 -16.55 -3.42 8.75
C LEU A 318 -16.92 -2.30 9.75
N THR A 319 -16.65 -2.52 11.03
CA THR A 319 -16.80 -1.52 12.09
C THR A 319 -15.46 -0.97 12.61
N SER A 320 -14.33 -1.51 12.13
CA SER A 320 -12.98 -1.11 12.54
C SER A 320 -12.53 0.15 11.80
N ASP A 321 -11.57 0.86 12.41
CA ASP A 321 -10.96 2.03 11.77
C ASP A 321 -9.85 1.61 10.83
N VAL A 322 -10.20 1.41 9.56
CA VAL A 322 -9.28 0.91 8.52
C VAL A 322 -8.52 2.02 7.79
N ALA A 323 -8.92 3.28 7.97
CA ALA A 323 -8.21 4.43 7.43
C ALA A 323 -7.47 5.19 8.54
N LEU A 324 -6.62 6.12 8.13
CA LEU A 324 -6.05 7.12 9.02
C LEU A 324 -6.80 8.43 8.86
N TRP A 325 -7.16 9.04 9.98
CA TRP A 325 -7.82 10.33 10.01
C TRP A 325 -6.80 11.43 10.28
N GLY A 326 -6.76 12.42 9.39
CA GLY A 326 -5.88 13.58 9.48
C GLY A 326 -6.65 14.89 9.47
N THR A 327 -5.97 15.99 9.82
CA THR A 327 -6.53 17.35 9.86
C THR A 327 -5.51 18.36 9.31
N SER A 328 -5.90 19.63 9.20
CA SER A 328 -5.06 20.74 8.74
C SER A 328 -4.11 21.31 9.81
N LYS A 329 -3.90 20.60 10.93
CA LYS A 329 -3.09 21.09 12.06
C LYS A 329 -1.59 20.88 11.86
N THR A 330 -0.82 21.95 12.04
CA THR A 330 0.61 22.05 11.67
C THR A 330 1.60 21.82 12.82
N ASP A 331 1.11 21.57 14.03
CA ASP A 331 1.93 21.36 15.22
C ASP A 331 2.41 19.90 15.40
N GLY A 332 2.05 19.01 14.46
CA GLY A 332 2.31 17.58 14.51
C GLY A 332 1.16 16.75 15.12
N SER A 333 0.08 17.40 15.55
CA SER A 333 -1.10 16.73 16.14
C SER A 333 -2.17 16.30 15.12
N ALA A 334 -1.95 16.52 13.82
CA ALA A 334 -2.91 16.26 12.75
C ALA A 334 -3.64 14.91 12.88
N PHE A 335 -2.90 13.83 13.14
CA PHE A 335 -3.48 12.49 13.28
C PHE A 335 -4.19 12.26 14.61
N SER A 336 -3.64 12.75 15.72
CA SER A 336 -4.28 12.60 17.03
C SER A 336 -5.59 13.39 17.12
N GLU A 337 -5.63 14.58 16.52
CA GLU A 337 -6.87 15.37 16.44
C GLU A 337 -7.88 14.73 15.51
N GLY A 338 -7.45 14.24 14.34
CA GLY A 338 -8.32 13.51 13.42
C GLY A 338 -8.97 12.29 14.06
N LEU A 339 -8.18 11.47 14.75
CA LEU A 339 -8.67 10.33 15.52
C LEU A 339 -9.63 10.76 16.65
N SER A 340 -9.31 11.82 17.39
CA SER A 340 -10.16 12.34 18.47
C SER A 340 -11.54 12.79 17.96
N LEU A 341 -11.59 13.48 16.82
CA LEU A 341 -12.85 13.91 16.20
C LEU A 341 -13.70 12.73 15.76
N ARG A 342 -13.07 11.73 15.12
CA ARG A 342 -13.75 10.50 14.71
C ARG A 342 -14.24 9.70 15.91
N GLN A 343 -13.45 9.58 16.97
CA GLN A 343 -13.87 8.94 18.22
C GLN A 343 -15.02 9.69 18.91
N SER A 344 -15.01 11.03 18.86
CA SER A 344 -16.11 11.84 19.40
C SER A 344 -17.42 11.51 18.69
N LEU A 345 -17.39 11.39 17.37
CA LEU A 345 -18.54 10.96 16.58
C LEU A 345 -19.01 9.53 16.92
N VAL A 346 -18.07 8.58 17.04
CA VAL A 346 -18.39 7.19 17.43
C VAL A 346 -19.01 7.14 18.84
N SER A 347 -18.48 7.92 19.79
CA SER A 347 -18.97 7.96 21.17
C SER A 347 -20.39 8.52 21.30
N GLN A 348 -20.84 9.30 20.31
CA GLN A 348 -22.20 9.83 20.20
C GLN A 348 -23.13 8.87 19.44
N ASN A 349 -22.75 7.60 19.24
CA ASN A 349 -23.47 6.63 18.40
C ASN A 349 -23.82 7.23 17.04
N GLY A 350 -22.88 7.96 16.44
CA GLY A 350 -23.06 8.59 15.14
C GLY A 350 -23.95 9.82 15.10
N SER A 351 -24.60 10.20 16.20
CA SER A 351 -25.50 11.35 16.28
C SER A 351 -24.73 12.66 16.26
N ALA A 352 -24.10 12.95 15.13
CA ALA A 352 -23.28 14.14 14.96
C ALA A 352 -24.11 15.39 15.23
N THR A 353 -23.52 16.34 15.96
CA THR A 353 -24.11 17.65 16.20
C THR A 353 -23.54 18.67 15.22
N GLN A 354 -24.26 19.77 14.98
CA GLN A 354 -23.76 20.84 14.10
C GLN A 354 -22.39 21.37 14.59
N PRO A 355 -22.16 21.64 15.89
CA PRO A 355 -20.84 22.05 16.37
C PRO A 355 -19.73 21.04 16.09
N LEU A 356 -20.01 19.73 16.14
CA LEU A 356 -19.02 18.71 15.80
C LEU A 356 -18.71 18.71 14.30
N LEU A 357 -19.71 18.87 13.44
CA LEU A 357 -19.51 19.00 11.99
C LEU A 357 -18.72 20.27 11.64
N ASP A 358 -19.06 21.39 12.26
CA ASP A 358 -18.34 22.65 12.10
C ASP A 358 -16.88 22.51 12.52
N GLN A 359 -16.61 21.80 13.62
CA GLN A 359 -15.26 21.51 14.07
C GLN A 359 -14.51 20.63 13.06
N MET A 360 -15.13 19.55 12.56
CA MET A 360 -14.55 18.69 11.52
C MET A 360 -14.20 19.49 10.26
N ALA A 361 -15.10 20.38 9.84
CA ALA A 361 -14.89 21.26 8.69
C ALA A 361 -13.79 22.29 8.93
N GLN A 362 -13.76 22.92 10.11
CA GLN A 362 -12.77 23.94 10.45
C GLN A 362 -11.33 23.42 10.37
N VAL A 363 -11.11 22.15 10.76
CA VAL A 363 -9.78 21.50 10.69
C VAL A 363 -9.65 20.56 9.50
N SER A 364 -10.58 20.60 8.56
CA SER A 364 -10.58 19.79 7.35
C SER A 364 -10.31 18.31 7.60
N LEU A 365 -11.07 17.66 8.50
CA LEU A 365 -10.96 16.22 8.78
C LEU A 365 -11.04 15.40 7.48
N HIS A 366 -10.03 14.58 7.18
CA HIS A 366 -9.97 13.77 5.97
C HIS A 366 -9.42 12.38 6.23
N ALA A 367 -9.76 11.45 5.33
CA ALA A 367 -9.25 10.08 5.35
C ALA A 367 -8.00 9.94 4.48
N LEU A 368 -7.08 9.12 4.97
CA LEU A 368 -5.89 8.66 4.27
C LEU A 368 -5.92 7.14 4.19
N ALA A 369 -5.69 6.61 2.99
CA ALA A 369 -5.63 5.18 2.69
C ALA A 369 -4.26 4.81 2.07
N ASP A 370 -4.04 3.51 1.89
CA ASP A 370 -2.82 2.97 1.28
C ASP A 370 -2.50 3.68 -0.04
N GLY A 371 -1.22 4.03 -0.22
CA GLY A 371 -0.74 4.63 -1.46
C GLY A 371 -0.98 3.73 -2.67
N ALA A 372 -1.13 2.42 -2.46
CA ALA A 372 -1.45 1.42 -3.47
C ALA A 372 -2.70 1.79 -4.26
N VAL A 373 -3.67 2.44 -3.61
CA VAL A 373 -4.92 2.87 -4.26
C VAL A 373 -4.63 3.80 -5.44
N THR A 374 -3.57 4.61 -5.40
CA THR A 374 -3.20 5.53 -6.49
C THR A 374 -1.93 5.15 -7.24
N ASP A 375 -0.98 4.51 -6.58
CA ASP A 375 0.28 4.03 -7.16
C ASP A 375 0.91 2.98 -6.22
N ASN A 376 0.74 1.69 -6.50
CA ASN A 376 1.37 0.63 -5.69
C ASN A 376 2.88 0.48 -5.94
N THR A 377 3.42 1.18 -6.93
CA THR A 377 4.82 1.03 -7.35
C THR A 377 5.75 2.03 -6.66
N GLY A 378 5.20 3.16 -6.21
CA GLY A 378 5.96 4.33 -5.74
C GLY A 378 6.74 5.06 -6.85
N ILE A 379 6.70 4.60 -8.10
CA ILE A 379 7.43 5.19 -9.24
C ILE A 379 6.84 6.55 -9.60
N ALA A 380 5.51 6.72 -9.58
CA ALA A 380 4.88 8.00 -9.90
C ALA A 380 5.27 9.08 -8.88
N HIS A 381 5.35 8.70 -7.60
CA HIS A 381 5.86 9.59 -6.56
C HIS A 381 7.35 9.96 -6.75
N ALA A 382 8.19 9.04 -7.24
CA ALA A 382 9.59 9.33 -7.55
C ALA A 382 9.73 10.26 -8.77
N VAL A 383 8.99 10.00 -9.85
CA VAL A 383 8.97 10.83 -11.07
C VAL A 383 8.46 12.24 -10.75
N SER A 384 7.35 12.38 -10.02
CA SER A 384 6.83 13.69 -9.60
C SER A 384 7.79 14.45 -8.68
N ALA A 385 8.68 13.74 -7.97
CA ALA A 385 9.77 14.35 -7.21
C ALA A 385 11.01 14.68 -8.07
N GLY A 386 10.92 14.55 -9.40
CA GLY A 386 11.98 14.91 -10.35
C GLY A 386 13.02 13.82 -10.62
N ALA A 387 12.78 12.57 -10.21
CA ALA A 387 13.70 11.49 -10.53
C ALA A 387 13.69 11.19 -12.04
N ALA A 388 14.87 11.18 -12.66
CA ALA A 388 15.06 10.78 -14.06
C ALA A 388 15.57 9.33 -14.20
N THR A 389 16.22 8.80 -13.15
CA THR A 389 16.69 7.42 -13.06
C THR A 389 16.17 6.80 -11.77
N ILE A 390 15.52 5.65 -11.87
CA ILE A 390 14.84 5.01 -10.74
C ILE A 390 15.27 3.55 -10.69
N VAL A 391 15.61 3.06 -9.50
CA VAL A 391 15.75 1.63 -9.22
C VAL A 391 14.52 1.19 -8.44
N ALA A 392 13.75 0.25 -9.00
CA ALA A 392 12.50 -0.23 -8.43
C ALA A 392 12.60 -1.72 -8.08
N PHE A 393 12.29 -2.06 -6.84
CA PHE A 393 12.15 -3.44 -6.35
C PHE A 393 10.66 -3.70 -6.11
N MET A 394 10.08 -4.68 -6.81
CA MET A 394 8.64 -4.97 -6.77
C MET A 394 8.34 -6.34 -7.35
N ASP A 395 7.09 -6.80 -7.24
CA ASP A 395 6.59 -7.86 -8.11
C ASP A 395 6.32 -7.33 -9.53
N SER A 396 6.13 -8.25 -10.48
CA SER A 396 5.92 -7.90 -11.89
C SER A 396 4.51 -7.41 -12.23
N TYR A 397 3.55 -7.43 -11.32
CA TYR A 397 2.14 -7.19 -11.67
C TYR A 397 1.82 -5.69 -11.80
N ASP A 398 2.30 -4.87 -10.88
CA ASP A 398 1.82 -3.49 -10.78
C ASP A 398 2.48 -2.50 -11.75
N LEU A 399 3.72 -2.76 -12.19
CA LEU A 399 4.47 -1.83 -13.04
C LEU A 399 3.73 -1.48 -14.32
N TRP A 400 3.10 -2.46 -14.96
CA TRP A 400 2.52 -2.29 -16.28
C TRP A 400 1.31 -1.36 -16.30
N GLY A 401 0.67 -1.15 -15.14
CA GLY A 401 -0.42 -0.19 -14.96
C GLY A 401 0.00 1.28 -15.16
N LEU A 402 1.31 1.58 -15.18
CA LEU A 402 1.83 2.93 -15.40
C LEU A 402 1.94 3.32 -16.90
N PHE A 403 1.73 2.37 -17.81
CA PHE A 403 1.93 2.53 -19.26
C PHE A 403 0.60 2.54 -20.03
N ALA A 404 0.63 3.11 -21.24
CA ALA A 404 -0.55 3.26 -22.09
C ALA A 404 -1.13 1.91 -22.53
N VAL A 405 -2.43 1.90 -22.85
CA VAL A 405 -3.13 0.74 -23.47
C VAL A 405 -3.08 -0.52 -22.60
N PHE A 406 -2.81 -0.37 -21.30
CA PHE A 406 -3.00 -1.45 -20.35
C PHE A 406 -4.51 -1.69 -20.18
N SER A 407 -5.07 -2.56 -21.02
CA SER A 407 -6.41 -3.08 -20.83
C SER A 407 -6.34 -4.24 -19.83
N PRO A 408 -7.00 -4.14 -18.66
CA PRO A 408 -7.02 -5.22 -17.67
C PRO A 408 -7.51 -6.56 -18.24
N LYS A 409 -8.23 -6.53 -19.37
CA LYS A 409 -8.76 -7.71 -20.07
C LYS A 409 -7.68 -8.70 -20.54
N ILE A 410 -6.43 -8.26 -20.70
CA ILE A 410 -5.40 -9.10 -21.33
C ILE A 410 -4.47 -9.77 -20.30
N HIS A 411 -4.26 -9.17 -19.11
CA HIS A 411 -3.24 -9.66 -18.17
C HIS A 411 -3.59 -9.57 -16.69
N ASN A 412 -4.84 -9.27 -16.32
CA ASN A 412 -5.24 -9.57 -14.97
C ASN A 412 -5.61 -11.07 -14.91
N PRO A 413 -4.85 -11.97 -14.27
CA PRO A 413 -5.42 -13.26 -13.83
C PRO A 413 -6.55 -13.05 -12.81
N VAL A 414 -6.76 -11.81 -12.34
CA VAL A 414 -7.99 -11.32 -11.71
C VAL A 414 -8.89 -10.55 -12.69
N THR A 415 -8.86 -10.86 -14.00
CA THR A 415 -10.16 -11.01 -14.66
C THR A 415 -10.76 -12.13 -13.87
N CYS A 416 -11.66 -11.79 -12.96
CA CYS A 416 -12.44 -12.74 -12.18
C CYS A 416 -12.75 -13.86 -13.14
N PRO A 417 -12.10 -15.04 -12.97
CA PRO A 417 -12.35 -16.12 -13.90
C PRO A 417 -13.87 -16.33 -13.93
N ASP A 418 -14.40 -17.15 -14.83
CA ASP A 418 -15.78 -17.64 -14.65
C ASP A 418 -15.95 -18.50 -13.36
N ASP A 419 -15.07 -18.31 -12.36
CA ASP A 419 -15.10 -18.72 -10.99
C ASP A 419 -16.33 -18.10 -10.26
N PRO A 420 -17.21 -18.97 -9.73
CA PRO A 420 -18.45 -18.57 -9.07
C PRO A 420 -18.26 -17.69 -7.83
N ILE A 421 -17.09 -17.68 -7.17
CA ILE A 421 -16.81 -16.76 -6.05
C ILE A 421 -16.50 -15.37 -6.58
N THR A 422 -15.55 -15.28 -7.52
CA THR A 422 -15.12 -13.98 -8.04
C THR A 422 -16.20 -13.30 -8.86
N GLY A 423 -17.08 -14.05 -9.55
CA GLY A 423 -18.24 -13.46 -10.23
C GLY A 423 -19.27 -12.82 -9.30
N VAL A 424 -19.32 -13.24 -8.02
CA VAL A 424 -20.20 -12.67 -6.98
C VAL A 424 -19.54 -11.48 -6.28
N LEU A 425 -18.23 -11.57 -5.98
CA LEU A 425 -17.48 -10.50 -5.28
C LEU A 425 -16.94 -9.41 -6.21
N CYS A 426 -16.84 -9.71 -7.50
CA CYS A 426 -16.35 -8.86 -8.57
C CYS A 426 -17.15 -9.17 -9.85
N PRO A 427 -18.45 -8.77 -9.92
CA PRO A 427 -19.15 -8.70 -11.19
C PRO A 427 -18.26 -8.01 -12.23
N LYS A 428 -18.38 -8.35 -13.52
CA LYS A 428 -17.41 -7.98 -14.59
C LYS A 428 -17.04 -6.48 -14.70
N ASP A 429 -17.77 -5.60 -14.00
CA ASP A 429 -17.57 -4.16 -13.91
C ASP A 429 -17.23 -3.65 -12.49
N PHE A 430 -16.90 -4.54 -11.55
CA PHE A 430 -16.74 -4.24 -10.13
C PHE A 430 -15.41 -4.78 -9.59
N CYS A 431 -14.65 -3.91 -8.94
CA CYS A 431 -13.42 -4.26 -8.29
C CYS A 431 -13.21 -3.37 -7.06
N LEU A 432 -13.67 -3.87 -5.91
CA LEU A 432 -13.63 -3.20 -4.61
C LEU A 432 -12.21 -2.78 -4.17
N LEU A 433 -11.20 -3.49 -4.67
CA LEU A 433 -9.79 -3.30 -4.36
C LEU A 433 -8.97 -2.86 -5.58
N CYS A 434 -9.62 -2.41 -6.67
CA CYS A 434 -8.85 -1.97 -7.82
C CYS A 434 -8.15 -0.66 -7.52
N THR A 435 -6.85 -0.66 -7.77
CA THR A 435 -6.01 0.51 -7.75
C THR A 435 -6.37 1.40 -8.94
N LEU A 436 -6.40 2.72 -8.73
CA LEU A 436 -6.52 3.70 -9.79
C LEU A 436 -5.30 3.54 -10.68
N LYS A 437 -5.52 3.23 -11.96
CA LYS A 437 -4.44 3.04 -12.93
C LYS A 437 -4.11 4.38 -13.59
N LEU A 438 -3.53 5.26 -12.78
CA LEU A 438 -3.08 6.57 -13.21
C LEU A 438 -1.82 6.42 -14.07
N GLN A 439 -2.01 6.39 -15.38
CA GLN A 439 -0.94 6.28 -16.36
C GLN A 439 0.05 7.46 -16.23
N ILE A 440 1.36 7.18 -16.21
CA ILE A 440 2.40 8.22 -16.15
C ILE A 440 3.39 8.15 -17.32
N PHE A 441 3.38 7.08 -18.12
CA PHE A 441 4.25 6.92 -19.30
C PHE A 441 3.47 6.84 -20.60
N SER A 442 3.98 7.46 -21.66
CA SER A 442 3.31 7.54 -22.96
C SER A 442 3.41 6.27 -23.81
N GLN A 443 4.39 5.40 -23.54
CA GLN A 443 4.58 4.15 -24.26
C GLN A 443 3.45 3.15 -23.96
N ALA A 444 3.07 2.35 -24.95
CA ALA A 444 2.23 1.18 -24.73
C ALA A 444 2.97 0.13 -23.86
N TYR A 445 2.24 -0.56 -22.98
CA TYR A 445 2.87 -1.50 -22.04
C TYR A 445 3.67 -2.61 -22.76
N GLN A 446 3.22 -3.09 -23.93
CA GLN A 446 3.93 -4.12 -24.70
C GLN A 446 5.29 -3.63 -25.19
N VAL A 447 5.39 -2.34 -25.53
CA VAL A 447 6.65 -1.72 -25.96
C VAL A 447 7.59 -1.61 -24.76
N ALA A 448 7.08 -1.19 -23.59
CA ALA A 448 7.85 -1.15 -22.35
C ALA A 448 8.33 -2.53 -21.91
N GLN A 449 7.45 -3.55 -21.99
CA GLN A 449 7.79 -4.94 -21.72
C GLN A 449 8.85 -5.44 -22.68
N ALA A 450 8.70 -5.25 -23.99
CA ALA A 450 9.72 -5.64 -24.97
C ALA A 450 11.07 -4.94 -24.75
N ASN A 451 11.06 -3.68 -24.27
CA ASN A 451 12.28 -2.98 -23.85
C ASN A 451 12.93 -3.64 -22.63
N PHE A 452 12.13 -3.99 -21.62
CA PHE A 452 12.61 -4.74 -20.45
C PHE A 452 13.22 -6.08 -20.88
N GLU A 453 12.47 -6.91 -21.62
CA GLU A 453 12.89 -8.25 -22.05
C GLU A 453 14.22 -8.25 -22.81
N ARG A 454 14.51 -7.20 -23.58
CA ARG A 454 15.78 -7.06 -24.31
C ARG A 454 17.00 -6.92 -23.40
N THR A 455 16.81 -6.38 -22.22
CA THR A 455 17.87 -6.13 -21.22
C THR A 455 17.74 -7.01 -19.99
N ALA A 456 16.69 -7.83 -19.91
CA ALA A 456 16.35 -8.58 -18.73
C ALA A 456 17.30 -9.77 -18.53
N TRP A 457 17.91 -9.85 -17.36
CA TRP A 457 18.45 -11.08 -16.82
C TRP A 457 17.37 -11.80 -16.01
N ASN A 458 17.20 -13.10 -16.26
CA ASN A 458 16.42 -13.98 -15.41
C ASN A 458 17.38 -14.73 -14.49
N LEU A 459 17.43 -14.37 -13.22
CA LEU A 459 18.36 -14.97 -12.27
C LEU A 459 17.98 -16.43 -12.02
N LYS A 460 19.00 -17.29 -11.91
CA LYS A 460 18.82 -18.71 -11.58
C LYS A 460 18.42 -18.85 -10.11
N VAL A 461 17.13 -19.13 -9.88
CA VAL A 461 16.60 -19.55 -8.59
C VAL A 461 16.98 -21.02 -8.34
N ALA A 462 17.42 -21.34 -7.12
CA ALA A 462 17.70 -22.72 -6.72
C ALA A 462 16.43 -23.56 -6.73
N ASP A 463 16.52 -24.82 -7.18
CA ASP A 463 15.34 -25.69 -7.32
C ASP A 463 14.64 -25.94 -5.96
N SER A 464 15.40 -25.96 -4.86
CA SER A 464 14.87 -26.04 -3.48
C SER A 464 14.04 -24.82 -3.06
N SER A 465 14.24 -23.69 -3.74
CA SER A 465 13.65 -22.39 -3.44
C SER A 465 12.47 -22.03 -4.35
N ALA A 466 12.28 -22.76 -5.46
CA ALA A 466 11.25 -22.49 -6.46
C ALA A 466 9.80 -22.53 -5.91
N LYS A 467 9.59 -23.16 -4.75
CA LYS A 467 8.29 -23.15 -4.03
C LYS A 467 7.99 -21.79 -3.39
N PHE A 468 9.01 -21.04 -2.98
CA PHE A 468 8.87 -19.78 -2.25
C PHE A 468 9.18 -18.57 -3.11
N LEU A 469 10.06 -18.71 -4.10
CA LEU A 469 10.48 -17.66 -5.02
C LEU A 469 10.30 -18.18 -6.45
N SER A 470 9.44 -17.52 -7.22
CA SER A 470 9.17 -17.93 -8.61
C SER A 470 10.30 -17.50 -9.53
N ASN A 471 10.72 -16.24 -9.47
CA ASN A 471 11.83 -15.72 -10.26
C ASN A 471 12.38 -14.41 -9.64
N ILE A 472 13.60 -14.04 -10.05
CA ILE A 472 14.08 -12.66 -9.94
C ILE A 472 14.50 -12.21 -11.34
N ARG A 473 13.99 -11.08 -11.80
CA ARG A 473 14.28 -10.54 -13.14
C ARG A 473 14.80 -9.12 -13.03
N VAL A 474 15.86 -8.82 -13.77
CA VAL A 474 16.61 -7.57 -13.63
C VAL A 474 16.78 -6.96 -14.99
N GLY A 475 16.24 -5.77 -15.23
CA GLY A 475 16.29 -5.16 -16.57
C GLY A 475 16.08 -3.66 -16.52
N THR A 476 16.08 -3.03 -17.70
CA THR A 476 15.93 -1.59 -17.86
C THR A 476 14.81 -1.26 -18.83
N ILE A 477 14.01 -0.25 -18.48
CA ILE A 477 12.98 0.34 -19.33
C ILE A 477 13.33 1.81 -19.54
N ASN A 478 13.35 2.23 -20.80
CA ASN A 478 13.38 3.64 -21.15
C ASN A 478 11.95 4.07 -21.46
N ALA A 479 11.48 5.08 -20.73
CA ALA A 479 10.12 5.58 -20.81
C ALA A 479 10.11 7.10 -20.98
N THR A 480 8.96 7.62 -21.38
CA THR A 480 8.72 9.06 -21.55
C THR A 480 7.45 9.39 -20.82
N THR A 481 7.48 10.41 -19.98
CA THR A 481 6.29 10.77 -19.22
C THR A 481 5.17 11.28 -20.12
N ILE A 482 3.92 10.97 -19.75
CA ILE A 482 2.74 11.69 -20.21
C ILE A 482 2.33 12.71 -19.14
N GLU A 483 1.55 13.72 -19.50
CA GLU A 483 0.98 14.65 -18.51
C GLU A 483 0.09 13.85 -17.56
N ASN A 484 0.37 13.94 -16.27
CA ASN A 484 -0.49 13.40 -15.23
C ASN A 484 -0.66 14.46 -14.13
N ARG A 485 -1.81 15.15 -14.17
CA ARG A 485 -2.10 16.27 -13.28
C ARG A 485 -2.22 15.84 -11.82
N ALA A 486 -2.79 14.66 -11.55
CA ALA A 486 -2.96 14.13 -10.20
C ALA A 486 -1.62 13.98 -9.46
N PHE A 487 -0.55 13.59 -10.18
CA PHE A 487 0.80 13.53 -9.63
C PHE A 487 1.63 14.81 -9.84
N GLY A 488 1.15 15.77 -10.63
CA GLY A 488 1.95 16.93 -11.05
C GLY A 488 3.10 16.58 -12.00
N ILE A 489 2.94 15.53 -12.82
CA ILE A 489 3.96 15.09 -13.77
C ILE A 489 3.73 15.78 -15.11
N ALA A 490 4.76 16.47 -15.61
CA ALA A 490 4.75 17.05 -16.95
C ALA A 490 5.05 15.98 -18.02
N ALA A 491 4.50 16.15 -19.22
CA ALA A 491 4.79 15.29 -20.36
C ALA A 491 6.23 15.49 -20.89
N GLY A 492 6.78 14.46 -21.54
CA GLY A 492 8.00 14.57 -22.34
C GLY A 492 9.32 14.38 -21.58
N GLN A 493 9.29 14.10 -20.27
CA GLN A 493 10.50 13.78 -19.51
C GLN A 493 10.96 12.36 -19.84
N ALA A 494 12.23 12.22 -20.25
CA ALA A 494 12.86 10.91 -20.43
C ALA A 494 13.20 10.29 -19.06
N ILE A 495 12.76 9.06 -18.85
CA ILE A 495 12.96 8.31 -17.60
C ILE A 495 13.65 6.98 -17.90
N THR A 496 14.65 6.64 -17.10
CA THR A 496 15.28 5.32 -17.07
C THR A 496 14.85 4.58 -15.81
N LEU A 497 14.13 3.47 -15.98
CA LEU A 497 13.71 2.59 -14.91
C LEU A 497 14.60 1.35 -14.92
N HIS A 498 15.38 1.16 -13.87
CA HIS A 498 16.04 -0.10 -13.55
C HIS A 498 15.10 -0.90 -12.65
N VAL A 499 14.64 -2.05 -13.13
CA VAL A 499 13.60 -2.83 -12.45
C VAL A 499 14.17 -4.15 -12.00
N VAL A 500 13.94 -4.47 -10.73
CA VAL A 500 14.23 -5.76 -10.10
C VAL A 500 12.90 -6.37 -9.70
N PHE A 501 12.36 -7.23 -10.56
CA PHE A 501 11.18 -8.03 -10.24
C PHE A 501 11.57 -9.16 -9.30
N VAL A 502 10.84 -9.30 -8.20
CA VAL A 502 10.97 -10.39 -7.22
C VAL A 502 9.61 -11.05 -7.11
N ASP A 503 9.34 -12.02 -7.99
CA ASP A 503 8.04 -12.69 -8.03
C ASP A 503 8.02 -13.87 -7.05
N SER A 504 6.99 -13.93 -6.21
CA SER A 504 6.76 -15.01 -5.26
C SER A 504 5.33 -15.52 -5.37
N PRO A 505 5.08 -16.83 -5.18
CA PRO A 505 3.72 -17.34 -5.01
C PRO A 505 3.17 -17.09 -3.60
N LEU A 506 3.99 -16.54 -2.67
CA LEU A 506 3.55 -16.14 -1.34
C LEU A 506 2.92 -14.74 -1.41
N SER A 507 1.79 -14.55 -0.73
CA SER A 507 1.20 -13.23 -0.55
C SER A 507 1.51 -12.64 0.83
N MET A 508 1.49 -11.31 0.90
CA MET A 508 1.86 -10.52 2.09
C MET A 508 1.10 -10.92 3.37
N GLY A 509 -0.12 -11.42 3.21
CA GLY A 509 -1.00 -11.93 4.26
C GLY A 509 -0.87 -13.41 4.62
N GLY A 510 0.11 -14.11 4.04
CA GLY A 510 0.37 -15.54 4.18
C GLY A 510 0.01 -16.16 5.54
N TYR A 511 -0.76 -17.25 5.56
CA TYR A 511 -0.98 -18.04 6.79
C TYR A 511 0.28 -18.78 7.28
N SER A 512 1.31 -18.84 6.44
CA SER A 512 2.61 -19.41 6.75
C SER A 512 3.66 -18.29 6.80
N TYR A 513 3.60 -17.45 7.84
CA TYR A 513 4.63 -16.44 8.10
C TYR A 513 6.05 -17.04 8.17
N GLN A 514 6.20 -18.32 8.49
CA GLN A 514 7.50 -18.99 8.43
C GLN A 514 8.01 -19.13 6.99
N ASP A 515 7.14 -19.25 5.99
CA ASP A 515 7.52 -19.30 4.59
C ASP A 515 8.07 -17.95 4.10
N TYR A 516 7.75 -16.83 4.76
CA TYR A 516 8.39 -15.53 4.49
C TYR A 516 9.89 -15.56 4.79
N ALA A 517 10.29 -16.16 5.91
CA ALA A 517 11.71 -16.34 6.19
C ALA A 517 12.40 -17.24 5.15
N ARG A 518 11.66 -18.23 4.59
CA ARG A 518 12.19 -19.10 3.52
C ARG A 518 12.29 -18.35 2.19
N LEU A 519 11.37 -17.43 1.91
CA LEU A 519 11.46 -16.52 0.78
C LEU A 519 12.68 -15.60 0.92
N VAL A 520 12.92 -15.03 2.11
CA VAL A 520 14.13 -14.23 2.37
C VAL A 520 15.39 -15.05 2.06
N GLN A 521 15.48 -16.29 2.57
CA GLN A 521 16.59 -17.19 2.26
C GLN A 521 16.69 -17.48 0.75
N ALA A 522 15.58 -17.74 0.08
CA ALA A 522 15.53 -17.98 -1.36
C ALA A 522 16.07 -16.80 -2.18
N ILE A 523 15.75 -15.56 -1.77
CA ILE A 523 16.27 -14.35 -2.40
C ILE A 523 17.78 -14.24 -2.19
N VAL A 524 18.26 -14.47 -0.96
CA VAL A 524 19.70 -14.45 -0.63
C VAL A 524 20.47 -15.50 -1.42
N ASP A 525 19.99 -16.74 -1.45
CA ASP A 525 20.62 -17.83 -2.20
C ASP A 525 20.66 -17.54 -3.71
N THR A 526 19.58 -16.94 -4.24
CA THR A 526 19.51 -16.52 -5.65
C THR A 526 20.53 -15.42 -5.93
N ALA A 527 20.62 -14.40 -5.07
CA ALA A 527 21.59 -13.31 -5.24
C ALA A 527 23.05 -13.77 -5.11
N ARG A 528 23.31 -14.83 -4.33
CA ARG A 528 24.65 -15.38 -4.10
C ARG A 528 25.09 -16.44 -5.11
N ASN A 529 24.17 -16.93 -5.95
CA ASN A 529 24.52 -17.92 -6.97
C ASN A 529 25.55 -17.32 -7.94
N GLU A 530 26.68 -18.01 -8.16
CA GLU A 530 27.78 -17.50 -9.02
C GLU A 530 27.29 -17.18 -10.45
N VAL A 531 26.30 -17.92 -10.96
CA VAL A 531 25.70 -17.66 -12.29
C VAL A 531 25.02 -16.29 -12.35
N ASN A 532 24.57 -15.76 -11.20
CA ASN A 532 23.89 -14.48 -11.08
C ASN A 532 24.83 -13.32 -10.70
N ARG A 533 26.15 -13.55 -10.67
CA ARG A 533 27.13 -12.54 -10.23
C ARG A 533 27.05 -11.24 -11.00
N GLU A 534 27.00 -11.29 -12.33
CA GLU A 534 26.95 -10.08 -13.18
C GLU A 534 25.65 -9.27 -13.01
N PRO A 535 24.43 -9.86 -13.09
CA PRO A 535 23.22 -9.07 -12.84
C PRO A 535 23.16 -8.51 -11.41
N VAL A 536 23.69 -9.21 -10.41
CA VAL A 536 23.78 -8.69 -9.03
C VAL A 536 24.80 -7.55 -8.94
N LYS A 537 25.95 -7.65 -9.59
CA LYS A 537 26.92 -6.54 -9.74
C LYS A 537 26.23 -5.32 -10.37
N GLN A 538 25.42 -5.51 -11.39
CA GLN A 538 24.67 -4.43 -12.05
C GLN A 538 23.67 -3.75 -11.11
N ILE A 539 22.93 -4.52 -10.31
CA ILE A 539 22.02 -3.95 -9.29
C ILE A 539 22.80 -3.07 -8.30
N LEU A 540 23.95 -3.56 -7.81
CA LEU A 540 24.78 -2.81 -6.86
C LEU A 540 25.36 -1.52 -7.47
N GLN A 541 25.68 -1.53 -8.77
CA GLN A 541 26.07 -0.32 -9.50
C GLN A 541 24.93 0.70 -9.58
N TRP A 542 23.70 0.26 -9.89
CA TRP A 542 22.54 1.15 -9.92
C TRP A 542 22.24 1.77 -8.56
N LEU A 543 22.50 1.04 -7.48
CA LEU A 543 22.39 1.54 -6.11
C LEU A 543 23.57 2.42 -5.67
N GLY A 544 24.58 2.60 -6.53
CA GLY A 544 25.75 3.44 -6.27
C GLY A 544 26.79 2.82 -5.32
N HIS A 545 26.73 1.52 -5.05
CA HIS A 545 27.69 0.81 -4.19
C HIS A 545 28.98 0.43 -4.92
N LEU A 546 28.94 0.34 -6.25
CA LEU A 546 30.10 0.13 -7.08
C LEU A 546 30.27 1.36 -7.95
N GLN A 547 31.38 2.08 -7.76
CA GLN A 547 31.80 3.06 -8.76
C GLN A 547 31.94 2.29 -10.08
N PRO A 548 31.44 2.83 -11.21
CA PRO A 548 31.81 2.27 -12.50
C PRO A 548 33.32 2.22 -12.49
N GLU A 549 33.90 1.05 -12.77
CA GLU A 549 35.35 0.92 -12.95
C GLU A 549 35.70 2.03 -13.93
N SER A 550 36.31 3.10 -13.40
CA SER A 550 36.60 4.29 -14.18
C SER A 550 37.57 3.77 -15.20
N GLY A 551 37.06 3.45 -16.40
CA GLY A 551 37.83 2.82 -17.44
C GLY A 551 39.09 3.65 -17.51
N HIS A 552 40.21 3.08 -17.08
CA HIS A 552 41.48 3.75 -17.22
C HIS A 552 41.49 4.17 -18.68
N PRO A 553 41.47 5.48 -18.99
CA PRO A 553 41.46 5.91 -20.38
C PRO A 553 42.61 5.15 -21.01
N ALA A 554 42.28 4.30 -22.00
CA ALA A 554 43.22 3.36 -22.56
C ALA A 554 44.55 4.08 -22.71
N GLU A 555 45.57 3.62 -21.97
CA GLU A 555 46.85 4.31 -21.89
C GLU A 555 47.25 4.61 -23.34
N PRO A 556 47.40 5.89 -23.72
CA PRO A 556 47.54 6.26 -25.13
C PRO A 556 48.67 5.43 -25.69
N GLU A 557 48.33 4.58 -26.65
CA GLU A 557 49.19 3.56 -27.24
C GLU A 557 50.58 4.16 -27.42
N ARG A 558 51.55 3.75 -26.58
CA ARG A 558 52.92 4.25 -26.67
C ARG A 558 53.39 3.94 -28.08
N LYS A 559 53.42 4.97 -28.93
CA LYS A 559 53.93 4.88 -30.30
C LYS A 559 55.28 4.17 -30.24
N LYS A 560 55.35 2.98 -30.84
CA LYS A 560 56.61 2.26 -31.00
C LYS A 560 57.61 3.22 -31.67
N PRO A 561 58.85 3.33 -31.18
CA PRO A 561 59.84 4.20 -31.80
C PRO A 561 60.06 3.74 -33.25
N CYS A 562 59.83 4.65 -34.20
CA CYS A 562 60.18 4.43 -35.60
C CYS A 562 61.70 4.23 -35.70
N HIS A 563 62.14 3.02 -36.03
CA HIS A 563 63.50 2.81 -36.50
C HIS A 563 63.66 3.46 -37.89
N ARG A 564 64.54 4.46 -37.97
CA ARG A 564 65.05 4.98 -39.25
C ARG A 564 65.98 3.94 -39.86
N HIS A 565 65.72 3.57 -41.11
CA HIS A 565 66.72 3.06 -42.04
C HIS A 565 67.01 4.14 -43.08
#